data_AF-A0A3B9FFV3-F1
#
_entry.id   AF-A0A3B9FFV3-F1
#
_cell.length_a   1.000
_cell.length_b   1.000
_cell.length_c   1.000
_cell.angle_alpha   90.00
_cell.angle_beta   90.00
_cell.angle_gamma   90.00
#
_symmetry.space_group_name_H-M   'P 1'
#
loop_
_entity.id
_entity.type
_entity.pdbx_description
1 polymer ?
#
loop_
_entity_poly.entity_id
_entity_poly.type
_entity_poly.pdbx_seq_one_letter_code
_entity_poly.pdbx_strand_id
1 'polypeptide(L)'
;MIDVMDFRRLIIIAALGTGLLPPHSASAATKSFTVDGDDWPGFWFSCEFAQRQRAPDDECKMFDDEGFQLAEGRLRYIRMLGSTETACRSNKKGQCFSSSLPAIRISRTDRGKLSLGDKLFTVRYFGCSQTYYFTDTP
;
A
#
# COMPACT_ATOMS: atom_id res chain seq x y z
N MET A 1 5.29 -28.83 -3.74
CA MET A 1 6.73 -28.60 -3.95
C MET A 1 6.88 -27.10 -4.08
N ILE A 2 7.02 -26.37 -2.98
CA ILE A 2 8.27 -26.02 -2.26
C ILE A 2 9.32 -25.43 -3.22
N ASP A 3 9.50 -24.11 -3.10
CA ASP A 3 10.79 -23.39 -2.91
C ASP A 3 10.44 -21.88 -2.82
N VAL A 4 10.20 -21.30 -1.64
CA VAL A 4 11.18 -20.60 -0.79
C VAL A 4 12.23 -19.82 -1.58
N MET A 5 11.99 -18.53 -1.81
CA MET A 5 13.04 -17.60 -2.25
C MET A 5 13.21 -16.49 -1.21
N ASP A 6 14.18 -16.75 -0.32
CA ASP A 6 14.76 -15.85 0.67
C ASP A 6 15.56 -14.75 -0.03
N PHE A 7 15.22 -13.48 0.21
CA PHE A 7 16.01 -12.32 -0.23
C PHE A 7 16.60 -11.57 0.97
N ARG A 8 17.41 -12.26 1.78
CA ARG A 8 18.42 -11.60 2.61
C ARG A 8 19.54 -11.02 1.75
N ARG A 9 19.63 -9.69 1.68
CA ARG A 9 20.90 -8.90 1.67
C ARG A 9 20.61 -7.40 1.71
N LEU A 10 20.74 -6.81 2.90
CA LEU A 10 20.92 -5.37 3.07
C LEU A 10 22.41 -5.14 3.34
N ILE A 11 23.11 -4.42 2.46
CA ILE A 11 24.48 -3.94 2.73
C ILE A 11 24.35 -2.51 3.27
N ILE A 12 24.75 -2.30 4.52
CA ILE A 12 24.92 -0.98 5.12
C ILE A 12 26.42 -0.67 5.12
N ILE A 13 26.84 0.41 4.45
CA ILE A 13 28.19 0.96 4.63
C ILE A 13 28.15 1.89 5.83
N ALA A 14 28.79 1.50 6.93
CA ALA A 14 28.99 2.35 8.09
C ALA A 14 30.31 3.13 7.94
N ALA A 15 30.26 4.45 8.07
CA ALA A 15 31.45 5.26 8.29
C ALA A 15 31.98 4.99 9.71
N LEU A 16 33.24 4.55 9.81
CA LEU A 16 33.93 4.28 11.06
C LEU A 16 34.18 5.59 11.83
N GLY A 17 33.44 5.79 12.92
CA GLY A 17 33.77 6.74 13.99
C GLY A 17 33.77 6.00 15.33
N THR A 18 34.93 5.93 15.97
CA THR A 18 35.18 5.17 17.20
C THR A 18 34.64 5.88 18.44
N GLY A 19 33.70 5.24 19.15
CA GLY A 19 33.27 5.61 20.51
C GLY A 19 32.58 4.44 21.19
N LEU A 20 33.12 3.94 22.31
CA LEU A 20 32.57 2.80 23.07
C LEU A 20 31.74 3.28 24.27
N LEU A 21 30.43 2.96 24.24
CA LEU A 21 29.52 2.96 25.39
C LEU A 21 28.77 1.62 25.42
N PRO A 22 28.33 1.14 26.60
CA PRO A 22 27.82 -0.22 26.79
C PRO A 22 26.50 -0.44 26.05
N PRO A 23 26.13 -1.70 25.69
CA PRO A 23 24.91 -1.95 24.97
C PRO A 23 23.73 -1.84 25.94
N HIS A 24 23.20 -0.63 26.11
CA HIS A 24 21.78 -0.48 26.32
C HIS A 24 21.12 -0.91 25.02
N SER A 25 20.70 -2.17 24.97
CA SER A 25 19.72 -2.62 23.99
C SER A 25 18.42 -1.87 24.28
N ALA A 26 18.34 -0.65 23.75
CA ALA A 26 17.07 0.03 23.57
C ALA A 26 16.24 -0.88 22.67
N SER A 27 15.32 -1.60 23.30
CA SER A 27 14.20 -2.23 22.61
C SER A 27 13.60 -1.16 21.70
N ALA A 28 13.80 -1.30 20.40
CA ALA A 28 13.10 -0.52 19.41
C ALA A 28 11.64 -0.95 19.49
N ALA A 29 10.90 -0.37 20.43
CA ALA A 29 9.46 -0.45 20.48
C ALA A 29 8.93 0.29 19.24
N THR A 30 8.86 -0.42 18.11
CA THR A 30 8.00 0.01 17.01
C THR A 30 6.59 -0.12 17.56
N LYS A 31 5.98 1.03 17.88
CA LYS A 31 4.62 1.14 18.38
C LYS A 31 3.70 0.20 17.59
N SER A 32 3.13 -0.77 18.29
CA SER A 32 2.05 -1.60 17.80
C SER A 32 0.88 -0.68 17.41
N PHE A 33 0.45 -0.78 16.15
CA PHE A 33 -0.76 -0.12 15.68
C PHE A 33 -1.96 -0.98 16.08
N THR A 34 -2.66 -0.57 17.13
CA THR A 34 -3.96 -1.14 17.50
C THR A 34 -5.01 -0.08 17.23
N VAL A 35 -5.79 -0.27 16.18
CA VAL A 35 -7.20 0.12 16.19
C VAL A 35 -7.94 -1.08 16.76
N ASP A 36 -8.94 -0.86 17.60
CA ASP A 36 -9.67 -1.93 18.28
C ASP A 36 -10.33 -2.89 17.26
N GLY A 37 -9.62 -3.96 16.88
CA GLY A 37 -10.04 -4.97 15.88
C GLY A 37 -9.06 -5.13 14.70
N ASP A 38 -9.24 -6.19 13.90
CA ASP A 38 -8.49 -6.50 12.66
C ASP A 38 -8.73 -5.48 11.51
N ASP A 39 -9.08 -4.23 11.83
CA ASP A 39 -9.38 -3.19 10.85
C ASP A 39 -8.10 -2.47 10.41
N TRP A 40 -7.94 -2.31 9.09
CA TRP A 40 -6.76 -1.71 8.48
C TRP A 40 -7.04 -0.26 8.01
N PRO A 41 -7.03 0.73 8.92
CA PRO A 41 -7.31 2.12 8.55
C PRO A 41 -6.20 2.68 7.65
N GLY A 42 -6.58 3.60 6.77
CA GLY A 42 -5.61 4.33 5.96
C GLY A 42 -6.02 4.44 4.50
N PHE A 43 -5.03 4.77 3.68
CA PHE A 43 -5.17 4.94 2.24
C PHE A 43 -4.46 3.82 1.52
N TRP A 44 -5.13 3.28 0.50
CA TRP A 44 -4.75 2.08 -0.22
C TRP A 44 -4.80 2.38 -1.69
N PHE A 45 -3.65 2.36 -2.35
CA PHE A 45 -3.53 2.49 -3.80
C PHE A 45 -2.98 1.19 -4.37
N SER A 46 -3.38 0.87 -5.60
CA SER A 46 -2.77 -0.23 -6.33
C SER A 46 -1.42 0.22 -6.91
N CYS A 47 -0.45 -0.69 -7.03
CA CYS A 47 0.75 -0.41 -7.83
C CYS A 47 0.35 -0.29 -9.30
N GLU A 48 0.74 0.79 -9.98
CA GLU A 48 0.34 1.11 -11.36
C GLU A 48 0.72 0.00 -12.36
N PHE A 49 1.88 -0.62 -12.15
CA PHE A 49 2.42 -1.64 -13.02
C PHE A 49 2.10 -3.08 -12.59
N ALA A 50 1.24 -3.27 -11.58
CA ALA A 50 0.79 -4.60 -11.18
C ALA A 50 0.00 -5.25 -12.33
N GLN A 51 0.27 -6.53 -12.57
CA GLN A 51 -0.45 -7.34 -13.54
C GLN A 51 -1.16 -8.49 -12.82
N ARG A 52 -2.21 -9.04 -13.45
CA ARG A 52 -3.11 -10.03 -12.82
C ARG A 52 -2.39 -11.19 -12.10
N GLN A 53 -1.25 -11.64 -12.61
CA GLN A 53 -0.49 -12.76 -12.07
C GLN A 53 1.01 -12.45 -11.94
N ARG A 54 1.38 -11.16 -11.93
CA ARG A 54 2.78 -10.74 -11.82
C ARG A 54 2.89 -9.52 -10.93
N ALA A 55 3.92 -9.55 -10.08
CA ALA A 55 4.39 -8.39 -9.35
C ALA A 55 4.58 -7.19 -10.30
N PRO A 56 4.44 -5.95 -9.79
CA PRO A 56 4.65 -4.76 -10.60
C PRO A 56 6.10 -4.70 -11.11
N ASP A 57 6.27 -4.38 -12.40
CA ASP A 57 7.59 -4.35 -13.03
C ASP A 57 8.48 -3.20 -12.49
N ASP A 58 7.91 -2.25 -11.75
CA ASP A 58 8.58 -1.08 -11.17
C ASP A 58 8.82 -1.17 -9.65
N GLU A 59 8.57 -2.33 -9.04
CA GLU A 59 8.66 -2.53 -7.58
C GLU A 59 7.74 -1.57 -6.79
N CYS A 60 6.60 -1.19 -7.38
CA CYS A 60 5.61 -0.29 -6.76
C CYS A 60 6.17 1.13 -6.47
N LYS A 61 7.05 1.63 -7.34
CA LYS A 61 7.50 3.03 -7.31
C LYS A 61 6.40 4.00 -7.78
N MET A 62 5.44 3.50 -8.54
CA MET A 62 4.28 4.23 -9.03
C MET A 62 2.99 3.59 -8.53
N PHE A 63 2.11 4.44 -7.99
CA PHE A 63 0.75 4.08 -7.63
C PHE A 63 -0.23 4.52 -8.71
N ASP A 64 -1.30 3.75 -8.89
CA ASP A 64 -2.47 4.14 -9.67
C ASP A 64 -3.09 5.41 -9.06
N ASP A 65 -3.73 6.27 -9.87
CA ASP A 65 -4.37 7.48 -9.38
C ASP A 65 -5.66 7.23 -8.59
N GLU A 66 -6.14 5.99 -8.55
CA GLU A 66 -7.29 5.60 -7.77
C GLU A 66 -6.99 4.60 -6.66
N GLY A 67 -7.84 4.64 -5.63
CA GLY A 67 -7.67 3.81 -4.47
C GLY A 67 -8.85 3.86 -3.51
N PHE A 68 -8.62 3.36 -2.30
CA PHE A 68 -9.59 3.31 -1.23
C PHE A 68 -9.05 3.92 0.05
N GLN A 69 -9.94 4.51 0.83
CA GLN A 69 -9.68 4.90 2.20
C GLN A 69 -10.63 4.13 3.12
N LEU A 70 -10.08 3.47 4.14
CA LEU A 70 -10.86 2.97 5.26
C LEU A 70 -10.62 3.88 6.47
N ALA A 71 -11.67 4.55 6.92
CA ALA A 71 -11.62 5.43 8.08
C ALA A 71 -13.02 5.47 8.73
N GLU A 72 -13.07 5.45 10.07
CA GLU A 72 -14.32 5.52 10.84
C GLU A 72 -15.32 4.40 10.44
N GLY A 73 -14.81 3.20 10.11
CA GLY A 73 -15.64 2.07 9.64
C GLY A 73 -16.32 2.30 8.29
N ARG A 74 -15.91 3.33 7.53
CA ARG A 74 -16.45 3.65 6.20
C ARG A 74 -15.39 3.50 5.12
N LEU A 75 -15.78 2.84 4.04
CA LEU A 75 -14.99 2.79 2.82
C LEU A 75 -15.29 4.03 1.98
N ARG A 76 -14.24 4.71 1.54
CA ARG A 76 -14.33 5.82 0.59
C ARG A 76 -13.51 5.45 -0.64
N TYR A 77 -14.09 5.60 -1.82
CA TYR A 77 -13.30 5.60 -3.06
C TYR A 77 -12.57 6.94 -3.14
N ILE A 78 -11.30 6.91 -3.51
CA ILE A 78 -10.49 8.11 -3.63
C ILE A 78 -9.84 8.18 -4.99
N ARG A 79 -9.65 9.40 -5.48
CA ARG A 79 -8.93 9.68 -6.72
C ARG A 79 -7.94 10.80 -6.49
N MET A 80 -6.69 10.57 -6.83
CA MET A 80 -5.62 11.55 -6.81
C MET A 80 -5.89 12.63 -7.85
N LEU A 81 -5.68 13.88 -7.45
CA LEU A 81 -5.98 15.06 -8.24
C LEU A 81 -4.69 15.75 -8.65
N GLY A 82 -4.60 16.11 -9.93
CA GLY A 82 -3.52 16.96 -10.44
C GLY A 82 -2.21 16.22 -10.69
N SER A 83 -2.21 14.88 -10.82
CA SER A 83 -1.04 14.22 -11.42
C SER A 83 -0.86 14.69 -12.86
N THR A 84 0.37 15.06 -13.19
CA THR A 84 0.82 15.33 -14.55
C THR A 84 1.82 14.28 -15.04
N GLU A 85 1.89 13.13 -14.36
CA GLU A 85 2.82 12.07 -14.71
C GLU A 85 2.55 11.55 -16.12
N THR A 86 3.62 11.30 -16.86
CA THR A 86 3.55 10.82 -18.25
C THR A 86 4.01 9.38 -18.40
N ALA A 87 4.80 8.87 -17.44
CA ALA A 87 5.31 7.51 -17.38
C ALA A 87 4.31 6.55 -16.71
N CYS A 88 3.02 6.68 -17.00
CA CYS A 88 1.99 5.74 -16.53
C CYS A 88 1.83 4.58 -17.51
N ARG A 89 1.25 3.47 -17.04
CA ARG A 89 0.99 2.29 -17.85
C ARG A 89 0.12 2.66 -19.05
N SER A 90 0.47 2.11 -20.20
CA SER A 90 -0.24 2.36 -21.47
C SER A 90 -0.28 3.85 -21.88
N ASN A 91 0.70 4.66 -21.46
CA ASN A 91 0.79 6.10 -21.78
C ASN A 91 -0.41 6.93 -21.25
N LYS A 92 -1.07 6.45 -20.20
CA LYS A 92 -2.22 7.12 -19.59
C LYS A 92 -1.79 8.29 -18.71
N LYS A 93 -1.55 9.44 -19.33
CA LYS A 93 -1.07 10.64 -18.64
C LYS A 93 -1.98 11.03 -17.46
N GLY A 94 -1.36 11.30 -16.32
CA GLY A 94 -2.01 11.74 -15.09
C GLY A 94 -2.79 10.66 -14.35
N GLN A 95 -2.74 9.38 -14.78
CA GLN A 95 -3.45 8.27 -14.14
C GLN A 95 -2.57 7.47 -13.16
N CYS A 96 -1.41 8.00 -12.79
CA CYS A 96 -0.54 7.42 -11.79
C CYS A 96 0.24 8.51 -11.08
N PHE A 97 0.87 8.20 -9.96
CA PHE A 97 1.75 9.13 -9.25
C PHE A 97 2.87 8.38 -8.51
N SER A 98 3.97 9.08 -8.25
CA SER A 98 5.11 8.47 -7.55
C SER A 98 4.81 8.23 -6.07
N SER A 99 5.20 7.05 -5.58
CA SER A 99 5.08 6.69 -4.16
C SER A 99 5.98 7.53 -3.25
N SER A 100 6.98 8.22 -3.80
CA SER A 100 7.85 9.13 -3.05
C SER A 100 7.29 10.54 -2.88
N LEU A 101 6.09 10.83 -3.40
CA LEU A 101 5.48 12.15 -3.21
C LEU A 101 5.19 12.38 -1.71
N PRO A 102 5.63 13.52 -1.13
CA PRO A 102 5.45 13.78 0.29
C PRO A 102 3.99 14.08 0.65
N ALA A 103 3.19 14.52 -0.33
CA ALA A 103 1.77 14.79 -0.17
C ALA A 103 1.06 14.66 -1.51
N ILE A 104 -0.22 14.26 -1.44
CA ILE A 104 -1.12 14.20 -2.58
C ILE A 104 -2.42 14.94 -2.26
N ARG A 105 -3.10 15.40 -3.30
CA ARG A 105 -4.48 15.90 -3.22
C ARG A 105 -5.39 14.81 -3.73
N ILE A 106 -6.49 14.56 -3.03
CA ILE A 106 -7.46 13.53 -3.42
C ILE A 106 -8.89 14.09 -3.39
N SER A 107 -9.75 13.59 -4.28
CA SER A 107 -11.19 13.60 -4.08
C SER A 107 -11.61 12.35 -3.30
N ARG A 108 -12.76 12.42 -2.63
CA ARG A 108 -13.32 11.31 -1.86
C ARG A 108 -14.78 11.14 -2.19
N THR A 109 -15.19 9.91 -2.41
CA THR A 109 -16.58 9.51 -2.60
C THR A 109 -16.91 8.44 -1.59
N ASP A 110 -17.82 8.73 -0.66
CA ASP A 110 -18.27 7.75 0.32
C ASP A 110 -18.95 6.56 -0.37
N ARG A 111 -18.52 5.35 -0.01
CA ARG A 111 -19.06 4.08 -0.50
C ARG A 111 -19.84 3.32 0.57
N GLY A 112 -19.91 3.86 1.79
CA GLY A 112 -20.66 3.28 2.89
C GLY A 112 -19.84 2.36 3.77
N LYS A 113 -20.52 1.47 4.49
CA LYS A 113 -19.87 0.49 5.37
C LYS A 113 -19.21 -0.60 4.55
N LEU A 114 -17.99 -0.97 4.94
CA LEU A 114 -17.31 -2.12 4.36
C LEU A 114 -17.93 -3.41 4.91
N SER A 115 -18.19 -4.38 4.03
CA SER A 115 -18.51 -5.73 4.47
C SER A 115 -17.21 -6.51 4.58
N LEU A 116 -16.77 -6.70 5.82
CA LEU A 116 -15.60 -7.50 6.17
C LEU A 116 -16.05 -8.96 6.40
N GLY A 117 -15.30 -9.90 5.84
CA GLY A 117 -15.32 -11.30 6.24
C GLY A 117 -13.94 -11.70 6.78
N ASP A 118 -13.81 -12.92 7.29
CA ASP A 118 -12.61 -13.35 8.03
C ASP A 118 -11.29 -13.25 7.25
N LYS A 119 -11.33 -13.38 5.92
CA LYS A 119 -10.14 -13.41 5.05
C LYS A 119 -10.21 -12.46 3.86
N LEU A 120 -11.33 -11.75 3.73
CA LEU A 120 -11.62 -10.97 2.55
C LEU A 120 -12.53 -9.78 2.88
N PHE A 121 -12.52 -8.80 2.00
CA PHE A 121 -13.53 -7.77 1.96
C PHE A 121 -14.06 -7.60 0.54
N THR A 122 -15.31 -7.18 0.42
CA THR A 122 -15.92 -6.92 -0.89
C THR A 122 -16.29 -5.46 -1.02
N VAL A 123 -15.81 -4.83 -2.10
CA VAL A 123 -16.16 -3.47 -2.51
C VAL A 123 -17.18 -3.55 -3.63
N ARG A 124 -18.27 -2.78 -3.52
CA ARG A 124 -19.22 -2.58 -4.63
C ARG A 124 -19.03 -1.21 -5.25
N TYR A 125 -18.75 -1.17 -6.54
CA TYR A 125 -18.44 0.04 -7.29
C TYR A 125 -18.96 -0.08 -8.73
N PHE A 126 -19.75 0.90 -9.19
CA PHE A 126 -20.31 0.95 -10.56
C PHE A 126 -21.00 -0.35 -11.02
N GLY A 127 -21.76 -0.99 -10.12
CA GLY A 127 -22.45 -2.25 -10.42
C GLY A 127 -21.56 -3.49 -10.40
N CYS A 128 -20.24 -3.33 -10.25
CA CYS A 128 -19.30 -4.43 -10.06
C CYS A 128 -19.07 -4.69 -8.57
N SER A 129 -18.80 -5.95 -8.23
CA SER A 129 -18.28 -6.34 -6.92
C SER A 129 -16.84 -6.80 -7.11
N GLN A 130 -15.93 -6.27 -6.31
CA GLN A 130 -14.54 -6.67 -6.30
C GLN A 130 -14.17 -7.17 -4.92
N THR A 131 -13.64 -8.38 -4.87
CA THR A 131 -13.23 -9.04 -3.63
C THR A 131 -11.72 -8.96 -3.51
N TYR A 132 -11.27 -8.54 -2.34
CA TYR A 132 -9.87 -8.43 -1.97
C TYR A 132 -9.63 -9.38 -0.80
N TYR A 133 -8.52 -10.12 -0.85
CA TYR A 133 -8.11 -11.04 0.21
C TYR A 133 -7.01 -10.40 1.05
N PHE A 134 -7.01 -10.63 2.36
CA PHE A 134 -5.97 -10.09 3.25
C PHE A 134 -4.62 -10.80 3.12
N THR A 135 -4.62 -11.95 2.47
CA THR A 135 -3.43 -12.74 2.17
C THR A 135 -3.47 -13.12 0.71
N ASP A 136 -2.30 -13.28 0.09
CA ASP A 136 -2.22 -13.90 -1.21
C ASP A 136 -2.91 -15.26 -1.17
N THR A 137 -3.84 -15.49 -2.10
CA THR A 137 -4.43 -16.81 -2.30
C THR A 137 -3.37 -17.73 -2.92
N PRO A 138 -3.13 -18.93 -2.36
CA PRO A 138 -2.19 -19.91 -2.91
C PRO A 138 -2.44 -20.26 -4.38
#